data_AF-A0A2H0YVH4-F1
#
_entry.id   AF-A0A2H0YVH4-F1
#
_cell.length_a   1.000
_cell.length_b   1.000
_cell.length_c   1.000
_cell.angle_alpha   90.00
_cell.angle_beta   90.00
_cell.angle_gamma   90.00
#
_symmetry.space_group_name_H-M   'P 1'
#
loop_
_entity.id
_entity.type
_entity.pdbx_description
1 polymer ?
#
loop_
_entity_poly.entity_id
_entity_poly.type
_entity_poly.pdbx_seq_one_letter_code
_entity_poly.pdbx_strand_id
1 'polypeptide(L)'
;MIDFETVKVTPDFEREAGQEFTKEEQEQLARQILEEQYQRRENLGKGKAAEVWMGDSPAFGEKICVKTNYNPEMAVNSPSREFNLQQDFYNAGVRVPKVWMLIEKKDDSSPVSQGVIVMETIKGSNLEELLKQMEAEGKKFTAVEHQKIKDDIEQQIGTAHEAGLYHRDLHFRNVMIDEELKVYLIDFGDATTALASTPDSEIYSTDTFRNGKPVRIVFPKDENVLGKFSREVVKRDLIEKAA
;
A
#
# COMPACT_ATOMS: atom_id res chain seq x y z
N MET A 1 25.32 -13.07 -7.96
CA MET A 1 25.38 -12.96 -6.48
C MET A 1 25.00 -11.54 -6.12
N ILE A 2 24.09 -11.39 -5.16
CA ILE A 2 23.68 -10.08 -4.64
C ILE A 2 24.76 -9.63 -3.65
N ASP A 3 25.28 -8.42 -3.82
CA ASP A 3 26.26 -7.82 -2.92
C ASP A 3 25.56 -7.18 -1.72
N PHE A 4 25.62 -7.87 -0.58
CA PHE A 4 24.97 -7.46 0.67
C PHE A 4 25.70 -6.30 1.38
N GLU A 5 26.95 -5.99 1.03
CA GLU A 5 27.64 -4.84 1.64
C GLU A 5 27.05 -3.50 1.19
N THR A 6 26.28 -3.51 0.09
CA THR A 6 25.60 -2.33 -0.47
C THR A 6 24.16 -2.16 0.02
N VAL A 7 23.66 -3.05 0.88
CA VAL A 7 22.26 -3.06 1.30
C VAL A 7 22.10 -2.37 2.66
N LYS A 8 21.13 -1.46 2.76
CA LYS A 8 20.69 -0.86 4.03
C LYS A 8 19.34 -1.43 4.41
N VAL A 9 19.24 -1.90 5.66
CA VAL A 9 17.99 -2.34 6.27
C VAL A 9 17.62 -1.34 7.37
N THR A 10 16.35 -0.92 7.45
CA THR A 10 15.90 -0.01 8.53
C THR A 10 16.06 -0.67 9.92
N PRO A 11 16.43 0.09 10.97
CA PRO A 11 16.87 -0.48 12.26
C PRO A 11 15.75 -0.81 13.26
N ASP A 12 14.56 -0.20 13.14
CA ASP A 12 13.56 -0.21 14.21
C ASP A 12 12.35 -1.08 13.84
N PHE A 13 12.29 -2.31 14.37
CA PHE A 13 11.13 -3.19 14.23
C PHE A 13 10.52 -3.49 15.62
N GLU A 14 9.43 -2.80 15.98
CA GLU A 14 8.64 -3.21 17.14
C GLU A 14 7.79 -4.44 16.78
N ARG A 15 8.02 -5.57 17.47
CA ARG A 15 7.37 -6.87 17.23
C ARG A 15 5.86 -6.83 17.52
N GLU A 16 5.10 -7.75 16.93
CA GLU A 16 3.74 -8.09 17.40
C GLU A 16 3.75 -8.85 18.75
N ALA A 17 4.92 -9.22 19.29
CA ALA A 17 5.03 -10.06 20.49
C ALA A 17 6.20 -9.75 21.45
N GLY A 18 6.71 -8.51 21.49
CA GLY A 18 7.56 -8.02 22.60
C GLY A 18 8.92 -8.69 22.80
N GLN A 19 9.46 -9.33 21.77
CA GLN A 19 10.76 -10.00 21.82
C GLN A 19 11.69 -9.21 20.82
N GLU A 20 13.02 -9.28 20.78
CA GLU A 20 13.83 -8.51 19.77
C GLU A 20 14.48 -9.42 18.71
N PHE A 21 14.54 -8.98 17.43
CA PHE A 21 15.24 -9.72 16.38
C PHE A 21 16.72 -9.39 16.45
N THR A 22 17.57 -10.40 16.37
CA THR A 22 19.00 -10.16 16.18
C THR A 22 19.23 -9.54 14.80
N LYS A 23 20.28 -8.72 14.70
CA LYS A 23 20.73 -8.17 13.41
C LYS A 23 20.98 -9.27 12.37
N GLU A 24 21.44 -10.44 12.81
CA GLU A 24 21.71 -11.60 11.94
C GLU A 24 20.43 -12.17 11.32
N GLU A 25 19.35 -12.33 12.09
CA GLU A 25 18.06 -12.79 11.58
C GLU A 25 17.46 -11.81 10.55
N GLN A 26 17.61 -10.50 10.80
CA GLN A 26 17.17 -9.46 9.87
C GLN A 26 17.94 -9.51 8.56
N GLU A 27 19.27 -9.62 8.64
CA GLU A 27 20.13 -9.75 7.47
C GLU A 27 19.76 -11.01 6.69
N GLN A 28 19.58 -12.15 7.35
CA GLN A 28 19.23 -13.41 6.70
C GLN A 28 17.90 -13.33 5.93
N LEU A 29 16.85 -12.77 6.55
CA LEU A 29 15.57 -12.57 5.87
C LEU A 29 15.71 -11.60 4.69
N ALA A 30 16.41 -10.49 4.89
CA ALA A 30 16.68 -9.56 3.81
C ALA A 30 17.41 -10.26 2.64
N ARG A 31 18.30 -11.23 2.93
CA ARG A 31 18.95 -12.02 1.88
C ARG A 31 17.98 -12.86 1.09
N GLN A 32 17.15 -13.62 1.78
CA GLN A 32 16.14 -14.46 1.15
C GLN A 32 15.22 -13.63 0.26
N ILE A 33 14.72 -12.49 0.77
CA ILE A 33 13.81 -11.61 0.04
C ILE A 33 14.46 -11.05 -1.22
N LEU A 34 15.73 -10.63 -1.15
CA LEU A 34 16.44 -10.09 -2.32
C LEU A 34 16.74 -11.18 -3.37
N GLU A 35 17.09 -12.39 -2.96
CA GLU A 35 17.28 -13.53 -3.88
C GLU A 35 15.98 -13.88 -4.61
N GLU A 36 14.89 -13.93 -3.85
CA GLU A 36 13.54 -14.16 -4.34
C GLU A 36 13.05 -13.06 -5.31
N GLN A 37 13.32 -11.79 -4.97
CA GLN A 37 13.03 -10.64 -5.82
C GLN A 37 13.83 -10.72 -7.14
N TYR A 38 15.11 -11.08 -7.09
CA TYR A 38 15.96 -11.21 -8.27
C TYR A 38 15.40 -12.27 -9.23
N GLN A 39 15.02 -13.44 -8.72
CA GLN A 39 14.40 -14.51 -9.53
C GLN A 39 13.07 -14.09 -10.15
N ARG A 40 12.22 -13.36 -9.41
CA ARG A 40 10.96 -12.83 -9.93
C ARG A 40 11.17 -11.79 -11.02
N ARG A 41 12.14 -10.88 -10.84
CA ARG A 41 12.50 -9.86 -11.83
C ARG A 41 12.90 -10.44 -13.18
N GLU A 42 13.68 -11.53 -13.19
CA GLU A 42 14.06 -12.21 -14.46
C GLU A 42 12.85 -12.73 -15.23
N ASN A 43 11.75 -13.05 -14.54
CA ASN A 43 10.50 -13.55 -15.12
C ASN A 43 9.51 -12.43 -15.50
N LEU A 44 9.71 -11.20 -15.02
CA LEU A 44 8.86 -10.06 -15.33
C LEU A 44 9.32 -9.37 -16.61
N GLY A 45 8.40 -9.22 -17.58
CA GLY A 45 8.63 -8.37 -18.75
C GLY A 45 8.89 -6.90 -18.35
N LYS A 46 9.72 -6.20 -19.12
CA LYS A 46 10.02 -4.77 -18.92
C LYS A 46 8.72 -3.94 -18.91
N GLY A 47 8.48 -3.14 -17.86
CA GLY A 47 7.43 -2.11 -17.85
C GLY A 47 6.47 -2.06 -16.66
N LYS A 48 6.53 -2.99 -15.69
CA LYS A 48 5.74 -2.86 -14.44
C LYS A 48 6.39 -1.86 -13.48
N ALA A 49 5.56 -0.99 -12.89
CA ALA A 49 5.95 0.02 -11.90
C ALA A 49 6.53 -0.63 -10.63
N ALA A 50 5.76 -1.60 -10.14
CA ALA A 50 6.02 -2.35 -8.92
C ALA A 50 5.47 -3.78 -9.08
N GLU A 51 5.90 -4.66 -8.18
CA GLU A 51 5.30 -5.96 -7.94
C GLU A 51 5.03 -6.11 -6.45
N VAL A 52 3.93 -6.79 -6.14
CA VAL A 52 3.61 -7.21 -4.78
C VAL A 52 3.50 -8.72 -4.79
N TRP A 53 4.16 -9.38 -3.84
CA TRP A 53 4.13 -10.84 -3.70
C TRP A 53 4.13 -11.25 -2.22
N MET A 54 3.63 -12.45 -1.93
CA MET A 54 3.63 -13.02 -0.59
C MET A 54 4.88 -13.88 -0.37
N GLY A 55 5.59 -13.63 0.73
CA GLY A 55 6.70 -14.44 1.21
C GLY A 55 6.33 -15.22 2.47
N ASP A 56 7.08 -16.28 2.76
CA ASP A 56 7.03 -16.99 4.03
C ASP A 56 8.08 -16.41 4.99
N SER A 57 7.69 -16.05 6.20
CA SER A 57 8.66 -15.62 7.21
C SER A 57 8.13 -15.73 8.64
N PRO A 58 8.28 -16.88 9.32
CA PRO A 58 7.80 -17.09 10.69
C PRO A 58 8.21 -15.99 11.69
N ALA A 59 9.29 -15.26 11.39
CA ALA A 59 9.73 -14.08 12.12
C ALA A 59 8.68 -12.95 12.16
N PHE A 60 7.91 -12.75 11.10
CA PHE A 60 6.92 -11.67 10.98
C PHE A 60 5.50 -12.24 10.78
N GLY A 61 5.22 -13.43 11.32
CA GLY A 61 3.99 -14.17 11.08
C GLY A 61 4.12 -15.17 9.93
N GLU A 62 3.13 -16.02 9.69
CA GLU A 62 3.28 -17.10 8.67
C GLU A 62 3.51 -16.55 7.25
N LYS A 63 2.96 -15.37 6.94
CA LYS A 63 3.03 -14.72 5.62
C LYS A 63 3.38 -13.24 5.72
N ILE A 64 4.28 -12.80 4.86
CA ILE A 64 4.67 -11.41 4.69
C ILE A 64 4.26 -10.91 3.32
N CYS A 65 3.92 -9.63 3.22
CA CYS A 65 3.69 -8.95 1.96
C CYS A 65 4.95 -8.19 1.56
N VAL A 66 5.42 -8.40 0.34
CA VAL A 66 6.65 -7.79 -0.17
C VAL A 66 6.34 -6.97 -1.41
N LYS A 67 6.52 -5.65 -1.31
CA LYS A 67 6.40 -4.71 -2.42
C LYS A 67 7.78 -4.32 -2.93
N THR A 68 7.96 -4.46 -4.23
CA THR A 68 9.20 -4.11 -4.93
C THR A 68 8.92 -3.07 -6.00
N ASN A 69 9.61 -1.93 -5.94
CA ASN A 69 9.50 -0.89 -6.95
C ASN A 69 10.61 -1.07 -8.01
N TYR A 70 10.22 -1.22 -9.28
CA TYR A 70 11.15 -1.53 -10.38
C TYR A 70 11.36 -0.36 -11.35
N ASN A 71 10.50 0.67 -11.31
CA ASN A 71 10.56 1.77 -12.28
C ASN A 71 10.95 3.12 -11.64
N PRO A 72 12.19 3.60 -11.83
CA PRO A 72 12.62 4.95 -11.38
C PRO A 72 11.95 6.11 -12.08
N GLU A 73 11.47 5.90 -13.31
CA GLU A 73 10.97 6.99 -14.16
C GLU A 73 9.51 7.32 -13.85
N MET A 74 8.89 6.55 -12.96
CA MET A 74 7.55 6.85 -12.50
C MET A 74 7.60 7.91 -11.39
N ALA A 75 6.72 8.90 -11.51
CA ALA A 75 6.56 9.97 -10.54
C ALA A 75 5.79 9.47 -9.31
N VAL A 76 6.35 8.48 -8.61
CA VAL A 76 5.88 7.93 -7.34
C VAL A 76 6.92 8.22 -6.25
N ASN A 77 6.52 8.07 -4.99
CA ASN A 77 7.40 8.18 -3.84
C ASN A 77 8.58 7.19 -3.94
N SER A 78 9.76 7.61 -3.44
CA SER A 78 10.85 6.66 -3.23
C SER A 78 10.44 5.61 -2.20
N PRO A 79 11.03 4.39 -2.23
CA PRO A 79 10.71 3.34 -1.25
C PRO A 79 10.83 3.82 0.21
N SER A 80 11.88 4.57 0.56
CA SER A 80 12.02 5.21 1.87
C SER A 80 10.88 6.17 2.21
N ARG A 81 10.46 7.02 1.26
CA ARG A 81 9.38 7.98 1.49
C ARG A 81 8.04 7.28 1.64
N GLU A 82 7.77 6.28 0.80
CA GLU A 82 6.57 5.46 0.90
C GLU A 82 6.51 4.71 2.24
N PHE A 83 7.60 4.07 2.65
CA PHE A 83 7.72 3.38 3.94
C PHE A 83 7.40 4.32 5.11
N ASN A 84 8.03 5.50 5.13
CA ASN A 84 7.81 6.48 6.20
C ASN A 84 6.38 7.00 6.20
N LEU A 85 5.80 7.29 5.03
CA LEU A 85 4.41 7.71 4.94
C LEU A 85 3.48 6.62 5.49
N GLN A 86 3.63 5.37 5.06
CA GLN A 86 2.82 4.28 5.58
C GLN A 86 2.95 4.12 7.11
N GLN A 87 4.17 4.29 7.65
CA GLN A 87 4.38 4.31 9.10
C GLN A 87 3.69 5.49 9.78
N ASP A 88 3.70 6.69 9.17
CA ASP A 88 3.00 7.87 9.68
C ASP A 88 1.48 7.66 9.68
N PHE A 89 0.91 7.04 8.64
CA PHE A 89 -0.50 6.65 8.60
C PHE A 89 -0.85 5.68 9.73
N TYR A 90 -0.01 4.65 9.94
CA TYR A 90 -0.18 3.71 11.06
C TYR A 90 -0.15 4.42 12.41
N ASN A 91 0.84 5.30 12.63
CA ASN A 91 1.00 6.07 13.87
C ASN A 91 -0.13 7.07 14.12
N ALA A 92 -0.78 7.57 13.06
CA ALA A 92 -1.97 8.41 13.14
C ALA A 92 -3.24 7.63 13.52
N GLY A 93 -3.17 6.30 13.62
CA GLY A 93 -4.31 5.44 13.93
C GLY A 93 -5.12 5.00 12.72
N VAL A 94 -4.63 5.26 11.50
CA VAL A 94 -5.24 4.74 10.27
C VAL A 94 -4.90 3.26 10.15
N ARG A 95 -5.90 2.43 9.82
CA ARG A 95 -5.66 1.02 9.52
C ARG A 95 -4.97 0.87 8.18
N VAL A 96 -3.68 0.54 8.26
CA VAL A 96 -2.78 0.24 7.16
C VAL A 96 -1.95 -0.98 7.55
N PRO A 97 -1.45 -1.80 6.61
CA PRO A 97 -0.56 -2.90 6.94
C PRO A 97 0.65 -2.36 7.69
N LYS A 98 1.01 -2.98 8.82
CA LYS A 98 2.20 -2.56 9.55
C LYS A 98 3.43 -2.77 8.67
N VAL A 99 4.17 -1.70 8.40
CA VAL A 99 5.47 -1.86 7.74
C VAL A 99 6.44 -2.48 8.73
N TRP A 100 7.12 -3.52 8.28
CA TRP A 100 8.18 -4.14 9.04
C TRP A 100 9.48 -3.62 8.50
N MET A 101 9.93 -4.08 7.35
CA MET A 101 11.30 -3.86 6.89
C MET A 101 11.37 -3.05 5.61
N LEU A 102 12.31 -2.11 5.53
CA LEU A 102 12.74 -1.51 4.27
C LEU A 102 14.15 -2.01 3.95
N ILE A 103 14.30 -2.59 2.76
CA ILE A 103 15.59 -3.02 2.22
C ILE A 103 15.93 -2.11 1.05
N GLU A 104 16.96 -1.28 1.18
CA GLU A 104 17.43 -0.39 0.12
C GLU A 104 18.78 -0.87 -0.41
N LYS A 105 18.92 -0.98 -1.73
CA LYS A 105 20.22 -1.16 -2.34
C LYS A 105 20.85 0.20 -2.64
N LYS A 106 22.04 0.45 -2.10
CA LYS A 106 22.94 1.51 -2.59
C LYS A 106 23.54 1.04 -3.90
N ASP A 107 23.02 1.51 -5.02
CA ASP A 107 23.63 1.26 -6.30
C ASP A 107 24.16 2.59 -6.86
N ASP A 108 25.45 2.85 -6.68
CA ASP A 108 26.10 4.05 -7.24
C ASP A 108 26.14 4.03 -8.78
N SER A 109 25.87 2.86 -9.41
CA SER A 109 25.90 2.67 -10.87
C SER A 109 24.52 2.74 -11.53
N SER A 110 23.46 2.77 -10.74
CA SER A 110 22.08 2.93 -11.20
C SER A 110 21.50 4.20 -10.56
N PRO A 111 20.96 5.16 -11.31
CA PRO A 111 20.38 6.39 -10.76
C PRO A 111 19.06 6.16 -9.97
N VAL A 112 18.82 4.92 -9.52
CA VAL A 112 17.55 4.37 -9.06
C VAL A 112 17.81 3.59 -7.80
N SER A 113 17.36 4.10 -6.66
CA SER A 113 17.28 3.30 -5.44
C SER A 113 16.22 2.21 -5.66
N GLN A 114 16.66 0.97 -5.87
CA GLN A 114 15.77 -0.16 -5.77
C GLN A 114 15.53 -0.43 -4.29
N GLY A 115 14.27 -0.50 -3.91
CA GLY A 115 13.86 -0.73 -2.54
C GLY A 115 12.76 -1.77 -2.47
N VAL A 116 12.80 -2.53 -1.39
CA VAL A 116 11.79 -3.53 -1.05
C VAL A 116 11.16 -3.14 0.28
N ILE A 117 9.85 -3.00 0.28
CA ILE A 117 9.06 -2.78 1.49
C ILE A 117 8.44 -4.12 1.88
N VAL A 118 8.71 -4.55 3.10
CA VAL A 118 8.17 -5.74 3.73
C VAL A 118 7.16 -5.30 4.78
N MET A 119 5.96 -5.84 4.72
CA MET A 119 4.85 -5.41 5.57
C MET A 119 3.90 -6.55 5.87
N GLU A 120 2.99 -6.28 6.80
CA GLU A 120 1.90 -7.14 7.19
C GLU A 120 1.08 -7.65 6.01
N THR A 121 0.68 -8.92 6.07
CA THR A 121 -0.31 -9.49 5.16
C THR A 121 -1.69 -9.33 5.78
N ILE A 122 -2.56 -8.57 5.11
CA ILE A 122 -3.97 -8.50 5.51
C ILE A 122 -4.71 -9.72 4.96
N LYS A 123 -5.34 -10.48 5.85
CA LYS A 123 -6.17 -11.63 5.48
C LYS A 123 -7.53 -11.14 4.96
N GLY A 124 -7.65 -11.04 3.65
CA GLY A 124 -8.84 -10.53 2.99
C GLY A 124 -8.60 -10.29 1.51
N SER A 125 -9.49 -9.50 0.91
CA SER A 125 -9.44 -9.15 -0.50
C SER A 125 -9.54 -7.65 -0.67
N ASN A 126 -8.99 -7.11 -1.76
CA ASN A 126 -9.30 -5.71 -2.08
C ASN A 126 -10.76 -5.56 -2.53
N LEU A 127 -11.30 -4.35 -2.45
CA LEU A 127 -12.70 -4.07 -2.73
C LEU A 127 -13.11 -4.46 -4.17
N GLU A 128 -12.17 -4.41 -5.13
CA GLU A 128 -12.44 -4.82 -6.51
C GLU A 128 -12.64 -6.34 -6.62
N GLU A 129 -11.76 -7.10 -5.96
CA GLU A 129 -11.83 -8.56 -5.86
C GLU A 129 -13.06 -9.00 -5.08
N LEU A 130 -13.35 -8.37 -3.94
CA LEU A 130 -14.51 -8.67 -3.12
C LEU A 130 -15.81 -8.53 -3.92
N LEU A 131 -15.98 -7.41 -4.64
CA LEU A 131 -17.17 -7.19 -5.47
C LEU A 131 -17.30 -8.24 -6.58
N LYS A 132 -16.20 -8.59 -7.26
CA LYS A 132 -16.20 -9.63 -8.30
C LYS A 132 -16.52 -11.02 -7.71
N GLN A 133 -15.96 -11.35 -6.55
CA GLN A 133 -16.19 -12.62 -5.88
C GLN A 133 -17.65 -12.75 -5.45
N MET A 134 -18.21 -11.70 -4.83
CA MET A 134 -19.61 -11.70 -4.42
C MET A 134 -20.55 -11.85 -5.60
N GLU A 135 -20.28 -11.14 -6.70
CA GLU A 135 -21.05 -11.26 -7.94
C GLU A 135 -21.00 -12.69 -8.50
N ALA A 136 -19.81 -13.30 -8.54
CA ALA A 136 -19.64 -14.68 -9.01
C ALA A 136 -20.32 -15.72 -8.11
N GLU A 137 -20.34 -15.48 -6.79
CA GLU A 137 -20.95 -16.37 -5.80
C GLU A 137 -22.45 -16.09 -5.58
N GLY A 138 -23.02 -15.06 -6.21
CA GLY A 138 -24.40 -14.64 -5.99
C GLY A 138 -24.65 -14.09 -4.58
N LYS A 139 -23.60 -13.67 -3.87
CA LYS A 139 -23.70 -13.06 -2.54
C LYS A 139 -24.04 -11.58 -2.66
N LYS A 140 -24.70 -11.06 -1.61
CA LYS A 140 -25.05 -9.65 -1.49
C LYS A 140 -24.65 -9.14 -0.12
N PHE A 141 -24.33 -7.86 -0.02
CA PHE A 141 -24.21 -7.18 1.25
C PHE A 141 -25.61 -6.99 1.83
N THR A 142 -25.75 -7.23 3.13
CA THR A 142 -26.83 -6.61 3.89
C THR A 142 -26.66 -5.08 3.86
N ALA A 143 -27.74 -4.34 4.08
CA ALA A 143 -27.65 -2.87 4.18
C ALA A 143 -26.70 -2.42 5.31
N VAL A 144 -26.62 -3.20 6.39
CA VAL A 144 -25.75 -2.93 7.54
C VAL A 144 -24.29 -3.13 7.18
N GLU A 145 -23.92 -4.23 6.50
CA GLU A 145 -22.53 -4.47 6.09
C GLU A 145 -22.04 -3.43 5.10
N HIS A 146 -22.85 -3.11 4.08
CA HIS A 146 -22.51 -2.07 3.12
C HIS A 146 -22.29 -0.71 3.79
N GLN A 147 -23.15 -0.35 4.75
CA GLN A 147 -22.99 0.90 5.50
C GLN A 147 -21.78 0.84 6.44
N LYS A 148 -21.53 -0.28 7.12
CA LYS A 148 -20.35 -0.48 7.98
C LYS A 148 -19.04 -0.26 7.20
N ILE A 149 -18.92 -0.85 6.01
CA ILE A 149 -17.73 -0.68 5.16
C ILE A 149 -17.56 0.79 4.73
N LYS A 150 -18.67 1.46 4.36
CA LYS A 150 -18.62 2.89 3.98
C LYS A 150 -18.16 3.78 5.12
N ASP A 151 -18.79 3.63 6.29
CA ASP A 151 -18.46 4.40 7.49
C ASP A 151 -17.00 4.18 7.87
N ASP A 152 -16.51 2.95 7.72
CA ASP A 152 -15.13 2.63 8.03
C ASP A 152 -14.14 3.24 7.01
N ILE A 153 -14.43 3.18 5.69
CA ILE A 153 -13.63 3.88 4.67
C ILE A 153 -13.57 5.38 4.99
N GLU A 154 -14.71 5.99 5.28
CA GLU A 154 -14.80 7.42 5.64
C GLU A 154 -14.01 7.73 6.90
N GLN A 155 -14.10 6.88 7.93
CA GLN A 155 -13.32 7.02 9.16
C GLN A 155 -11.81 6.96 8.90
N GLN A 156 -11.33 5.99 8.09
CA GLN A 156 -9.90 5.87 7.79
C GLN A 156 -9.38 7.08 7.01
N ILE A 157 -10.16 7.58 6.05
CA ILE A 157 -9.81 8.80 5.30
C ILE A 157 -9.80 10.02 6.21
N GLY A 158 -10.85 10.20 7.03
CA GLY A 158 -10.94 11.32 7.98
C GLY A 158 -9.77 11.36 8.96
N THR A 159 -9.44 10.21 9.56
CA THR A 159 -8.29 10.07 10.47
C THR A 159 -6.98 10.46 9.79
N ALA A 160 -6.75 10.03 8.55
CA ALA A 160 -5.56 10.40 7.79
C ALA A 160 -5.50 11.91 7.53
N HIS A 161 -6.61 12.49 7.06
CA HIS A 161 -6.68 13.92 6.71
C HIS A 161 -6.51 14.82 7.93
N GLU A 162 -7.07 14.44 9.08
CA GLU A 162 -6.86 15.16 10.35
C GLU A 162 -5.39 15.16 10.78
N ALA A 163 -4.64 14.12 10.44
CA ALA A 163 -3.19 14.05 10.64
C ALA A 163 -2.36 14.75 9.55
N GLY A 164 -3.01 15.38 8.56
CA GLY A 164 -2.34 16.01 7.42
C GLY A 164 -1.75 15.01 6.41
N LEU A 165 -2.25 13.78 6.40
CA LEU A 165 -1.80 12.69 5.54
C LEU A 165 -2.84 12.43 4.45
N TYR A 166 -2.42 12.41 3.19
CA TYR A 166 -3.29 12.28 2.02
C TYR A 166 -2.82 11.16 1.12
N HIS A 167 -3.70 10.24 0.74
CA HIS A 167 -3.31 9.04 0.02
C HIS A 167 -3.17 9.27 -1.49
N ARG A 168 -4.01 10.12 -2.10
CA ARG A 168 -3.99 10.56 -3.51
C ARG A 168 -4.26 9.48 -4.57
N ASP A 169 -4.31 8.21 -4.20
CA ASP A 169 -4.60 7.07 -5.09
C ASP A 169 -5.60 6.07 -4.48
N LEU A 170 -6.61 6.58 -3.76
CA LEU A 170 -7.67 5.71 -3.26
C LEU A 170 -8.63 5.26 -4.37
N HIS A 171 -8.56 3.98 -4.65
CA HIS A 171 -9.46 3.24 -5.53
C HIS A 171 -9.67 1.83 -5.00
N PHE A 172 -10.57 1.05 -5.61
CA PHE A 172 -10.99 -0.25 -5.07
C PHE A 172 -9.86 -1.27 -4.87
N ARG A 173 -8.79 -1.23 -5.67
CA ARG A 173 -7.64 -2.12 -5.47
C ARG A 173 -6.73 -1.70 -4.30
N ASN A 174 -6.87 -0.48 -3.79
CA ASN A 174 -6.07 0.10 -2.71
C ASN A 174 -6.85 0.16 -1.38
N VAL A 175 -8.01 -0.49 -1.34
CA VAL A 175 -8.85 -0.63 -0.14
C VAL A 175 -9.04 -2.12 0.09
N MET A 176 -8.40 -2.67 1.12
CA MET A 176 -8.56 -4.04 1.55
C MET A 176 -9.66 -4.17 2.59
N ILE A 177 -10.40 -5.27 2.52
CA ILE A 177 -11.44 -5.64 3.47
C ILE A 177 -11.07 -7.00 4.04
N ASP A 178 -10.92 -7.08 5.36
CA ASP A 178 -10.67 -8.35 6.05
C ASP A 178 -11.96 -9.15 6.28
N GLU A 179 -11.81 -10.34 6.88
CA GLU A 179 -12.92 -11.24 7.19
C GLU A 179 -13.94 -10.65 8.20
N GLU A 180 -13.56 -9.62 8.97
CA GLU A 180 -14.41 -8.92 9.94
C GLU A 180 -15.06 -7.64 9.36
N LEU A 181 -14.89 -7.41 8.05
CA LEU A 181 -15.29 -6.21 7.31
C LEU A 181 -14.57 -4.94 7.78
N LYS A 182 -13.36 -5.08 8.31
CA LYS A 182 -12.49 -3.95 8.62
C LYS A 182 -11.76 -3.52 7.34
N VAL A 183 -11.81 -2.21 7.10
CA VAL A 183 -11.09 -1.53 6.03
C VAL A 183 -9.62 -1.33 6.39
N TYR A 184 -8.74 -1.60 5.42
CA TYR A 184 -7.32 -1.27 5.45
C TYR A 184 -6.96 -0.52 4.17
N LEU A 185 -6.26 0.62 4.30
CA LEU A 185 -5.72 1.34 3.14
C LEU A 185 -4.34 0.77 2.80
N ILE A 186 -4.08 0.57 1.51
CA ILE A 186 -2.81 0.01 1.02
C ILE A 186 -2.27 0.84 -0.15
N ASP A 187 -0.97 0.69 -0.43
CA ASP A 187 -0.25 1.34 -1.54
C ASP A 187 -0.10 2.86 -1.41
N PHE A 188 0.99 3.30 -0.76
CA PHE A 188 1.24 4.72 -0.45
C PHE A 188 2.18 5.37 -1.47
N GLY A 189 2.27 4.79 -2.67
CA GLY A 189 3.17 5.23 -3.74
C GLY A 189 2.95 6.69 -4.16
N ASP A 190 1.72 7.20 -4.08
CA ASP A 190 1.38 8.59 -4.44
C ASP A 190 1.08 9.48 -3.22
N ALA A 191 1.14 8.92 -2.01
CA ALA A 191 0.74 9.62 -0.79
C ALA A 191 1.61 10.85 -0.50
N THR A 192 1.07 11.81 0.26
CA THR A 192 1.77 13.01 0.68
C THR A 192 1.37 13.45 2.08
N THR A 193 2.14 14.39 2.62
CA THR A 193 1.73 15.22 3.74
C THR A 193 1.36 16.62 3.26
N ALA A 194 0.47 17.29 3.97
CA ALA A 194 0.15 18.71 3.78
C ALA A 194 -0.30 19.34 5.11
N LEU A 195 -0.21 20.68 5.18
CA LEU A 195 -0.73 21.42 6.33
C LEU A 195 -2.25 21.56 6.20
N ALA A 196 -2.95 21.69 7.33
CA ALA A 196 -4.40 21.92 7.32
C ALA A 196 -4.85 23.17 6.52
N SER A 197 -3.94 24.15 6.36
CA SER A 197 -4.19 25.36 5.56
C SER A 197 -3.87 25.21 4.08
N THR A 198 -3.30 24.08 3.64
CA THR A 198 -2.94 23.86 2.24
C THR A 198 -4.22 23.67 1.41
N PRO A 199 -4.42 24.41 0.31
CA PRO A 199 -5.61 24.23 -0.54
C PRO A 199 -5.63 22.85 -1.22
N ASP A 200 -6.81 22.26 -1.39
CA ASP A 200 -7.00 20.99 -2.13
C ASP A 200 -6.33 20.97 -3.51
N SER A 201 -6.31 22.12 -4.21
CA SER A 201 -5.66 22.22 -5.52
C SER A 201 -4.16 21.95 -5.47
N GLU A 202 -3.52 22.20 -4.34
CA GLU A 202 -2.11 21.90 -4.08
C GLU A 202 -1.96 20.51 -3.46
N ILE A 203 -2.86 20.12 -2.57
CA ILE A 203 -2.87 18.77 -1.97
C ILE A 203 -3.08 17.70 -3.04
N TYR A 204 -3.86 17.94 -4.09
CA TYR A 204 -4.13 16.94 -5.12
C TYR A 204 -3.50 17.30 -6.46
N SER A 205 -2.38 18.02 -6.46
CA SER A 205 -1.56 18.15 -7.67
C SER A 205 -0.05 18.17 -7.38
N THR A 206 0.73 17.77 -8.37
CA THR A 206 2.20 17.85 -8.35
C THR A 206 2.70 18.20 -9.74
N ASP A 207 3.64 19.13 -9.81
CA ASP A 207 4.39 19.44 -11.03
C ASP A 207 5.60 18.49 -11.15
N THR A 208 5.73 17.79 -12.28
CA THR A 208 6.81 16.83 -12.55
C THR A 208 7.25 16.89 -14.01
N PHE A 209 8.20 16.05 -14.42
CA PHE A 209 8.62 15.91 -15.81
C PHE A 209 8.24 14.52 -16.35
N ARG A 210 7.63 14.47 -17.54
CA ARG A 210 7.43 13.23 -18.31
C ARG A 210 8.02 13.40 -19.69
N ASN A 211 8.89 12.49 -20.11
CA ASN A 211 9.62 12.56 -21.39
C ASN A 211 10.29 13.92 -21.63
N GLY A 212 10.92 14.48 -20.58
CA GLY A 212 11.61 15.78 -20.63
C GLY A 212 10.70 17.01 -20.69
N LYS A 213 9.37 16.86 -20.58
CA LYS A 213 8.42 17.99 -20.58
C LYS A 213 7.80 18.18 -19.20
N PRO A 214 7.65 19.43 -18.72
CA PRO A 214 6.93 19.70 -17.49
C PRO A 214 5.46 19.34 -17.67
N VAL A 215 4.91 18.61 -16.71
CA VAL A 215 3.51 18.20 -16.65
C VAL A 215 3.00 18.38 -15.23
N ARG A 216 1.80 18.94 -15.10
CA ARG A 216 1.06 18.93 -13.83
C ARG A 216 0.21 17.67 -13.77
N ILE A 217 0.46 16.84 -12.77
CA ILE A 217 -0.39 15.69 -12.46
C ILE A 217 -1.44 16.16 -11.46
N VAL A 218 -2.70 15.84 -11.71
CA VAL A 218 -3.82 16.07 -10.78
C VAL A 218 -4.31 14.71 -10.31
N PHE A 219 -4.36 14.54 -9.00
CA PHE A 219 -4.78 13.32 -8.34
C PHE A 219 -6.28 13.38 -8.02
N PRO A 220 -7.00 12.24 -8.05
CA PRO A 220 -8.36 12.20 -7.52
C PRO A 220 -8.33 12.47 -6.01
N LYS A 221 -9.37 13.15 -5.51
CA LYS A 221 -9.61 13.21 -4.06
C LYS A 221 -9.92 11.83 -3.49
N ASP A 222 -9.51 11.62 -2.25
CA ASP A 222 -9.59 10.33 -1.55
C ASP A 222 -11.04 9.87 -1.35
N GLU A 223 -11.96 10.78 -1.01
CA GLU A 223 -13.38 10.49 -0.71
C GLU A 223 -14.17 10.04 -1.94
N ASN A 224 -13.64 10.24 -3.15
CA ASN A 224 -14.30 9.82 -4.38
C ASN A 224 -14.55 8.30 -4.43
N VAL A 225 -13.80 7.52 -3.66
CA VAL A 225 -13.98 6.06 -3.55
C VAL A 225 -15.36 5.70 -2.99
N LEU A 226 -15.89 6.46 -2.03
CA LEU A 226 -17.18 6.19 -1.37
C LEU A 226 -18.35 6.22 -2.36
N GLY A 227 -18.42 7.29 -3.15
CA GLY A 227 -19.46 7.45 -4.16
C GLY A 227 -19.36 6.40 -5.27
N LYS A 228 -18.14 6.00 -5.65
CA LYS A 228 -17.93 4.91 -6.61
C LYS A 228 -18.38 3.57 -6.03
N PHE A 229 -18.07 3.29 -4.78
CA PHE A 229 -18.44 2.05 -4.10
C PHE A 229 -19.95 1.85 -4.08
N SER A 230 -20.71 2.84 -3.61
CA SER A 230 -22.18 2.75 -3.59
C SER A 230 -22.78 2.56 -4.99
N ARG A 231 -22.23 3.21 -6.02
CA ARG A 231 -22.70 3.03 -7.40
C ARG A 231 -22.42 1.63 -7.94
N GLU A 232 -21.24 1.07 -7.70
CA GLU A 232 -20.87 -0.25 -8.20
C GLU A 232 -21.65 -1.37 -7.50
N VAL A 233 -21.91 -1.24 -6.19
CA VAL A 233 -22.78 -2.18 -5.45
C VAL A 233 -24.19 -2.21 -6.03
N VAL A 234 -24.80 -1.04 -6.29
CA VAL A 234 -26.14 -0.96 -6.89
C VAL A 234 -26.15 -1.49 -8.32
N LYS A 235 -25.18 -1.08 -9.13
CA LYS A 235 -25.07 -1.47 -10.55
C LYS A 235 -24.95 -2.98 -10.73
N ARG A 236 -24.31 -3.68 -9.80
CA ARG A 236 -24.11 -5.13 -9.81
C ARG A 236 -25.17 -5.90 -9.03
N ASP A 237 -26.20 -5.23 -8.51
CA ASP A 237 -27.25 -5.82 -7.66
C ASP A 237 -26.69 -6.55 -6.42
N LEU A 238 -25.62 -6.02 -5.83
CA LEU A 238 -24.88 -6.61 -4.70
C LEU A 238 -25.36 -6.14 -3.33
N ILE A 239 -26.54 -5.52 -3.24
CA ILE A 239 -27.15 -5.14 -1.98
C ILE A 239 -28.50 -5.83 -1.84
N GLU A 240 -28.76 -6.37 -0.66
CA GLU A 240 -30.07 -6.91 -0.32
C GLU A 240 -31.12 -5.80 -0.43
N LYS A 241 -32.28 -6.15 -0.99
CA LYS A 241 -33.41 -5.23 -1.00
C LYS A 241 -33.96 -5.18 0.43
N ALA A 242 -34.19 -3.98 0.96
CA ALA A 242 -34.89 -3.82 2.23
C ALA A 242 -36.23 -4.57 2.14
N ALA A 243 -36.49 -5.44 3.12
CA ALA A 243 -37.73 -6.19 3.25
C ALA A 243 -38.91 -5.29 3.61
#